data_AF-A0A359E4Z4-F1
#
_entry.id   AF-A0A359E4Z4-F1
#
_cell.length_a   1.000
_cell.length_b   1.000
_cell.length_c   1.000
_cell.angle_alpha   90.00
_cell.angle_beta   90.00
_cell.angle_gamma   90.00
#
_symmetry.space_group_name_H-M   'P 1'
#
loop_
_entity.id
_entity.type
_entity.pdbx_description
1 polymer ?
#
loop_
_entity_poly.entity_id
_entity_poly.type
_entity_poly.pdbx_seq_one_letter_code
_entity_poly.pdbx_strand_id
1 'polypeptide(L)'
;NKKFSELKEELSKDNMLSEETQKAYEELQKLMEEIDDPEYLKAMEKLKEQLSQMNPEQMSEAIENLEFNEKLYKERLERTIELFKELKLNSDLDKLAKSFEDMARKEQERQETDGEPQTSKEQQALEQTLKENEQLKSQVDSLSQNTSDKNKQTVSEYQEQTKQELEKISEQLEKEIGEKNSGDNSGEKQEGQQGQKQDQNQQQQRQQQYQQMAEKTRSMMQSMGQQQQQINIAGLQYILYSLLNLSLEQEDLTTLASATENRSQAYVSYARNQRNVEGIFKAVSDSLYQLSAQIPQFSNQINEKKLEVEKRLQRSLEQMSERNRSQSSVASRQALGGINDIAFMIASLLEQLQNSQNSSGGGAGSMSMQQMMEQL
;
A
#
# COMPACT_ATOMS: atom_id res chain seq x y z
N ASN A 1 5.32 17.31 -8.73
CA ASN A 1 6.78 17.56 -8.80
C ASN A 1 7.43 18.05 -7.51
N LYS A 2 7.08 19.21 -6.91
CA LYS A 2 7.82 19.75 -5.74
C LYS A 2 7.90 18.83 -4.49
N LYS A 3 6.76 18.29 -4.02
CA LYS A 3 6.72 17.34 -2.87
C LYS A 3 7.45 16.02 -3.12
N PHE A 4 7.48 15.55 -4.37
CA PHE A 4 8.21 14.35 -4.76
C PHE A 4 9.72 14.60 -4.77
N SER A 5 10.15 15.77 -5.28
CA SER A 5 11.54 16.20 -5.20
C SER A 5 12.00 16.39 -3.76
N GLU A 6 11.14 16.93 -2.88
CA GLU A 6 11.40 17.03 -1.44
C GLU A 6 11.53 15.66 -0.80
N LEU A 7 10.61 14.71 -1.08
CA LEU A 7 10.71 13.33 -0.59
C LEU A 7 11.97 12.64 -1.11
N LYS A 8 12.33 12.83 -2.38
CA LYS A 8 13.58 12.30 -2.96
C LYS A 8 14.81 12.82 -2.22
N GLU A 9 14.87 14.14 -1.98
CA GLU A 9 15.98 14.76 -1.29
C GLU A 9 16.06 14.33 0.18
N GLU A 10 14.90 14.10 0.81
CA GLU A 10 14.77 13.59 2.17
C GLU A 10 15.22 12.11 2.27
N LEU A 11 14.81 11.25 1.34
CA LEU A 11 15.18 9.83 1.28
C LEU A 11 16.63 9.59 0.84
N SER A 12 17.23 10.52 0.09
CA SER A 12 18.63 10.40 -0.40
C SER A 12 19.67 10.85 0.63
N LYS A 13 19.27 11.65 1.63
CA LYS A 13 20.17 12.16 2.68
C LYS A 13 20.41 11.12 3.79
N ASP A 14 19.43 10.26 4.04
CA ASP A 14 19.57 9.10 4.92
C ASP A 14 19.97 7.88 4.07
N ASN A 15 21.25 7.50 4.10
CA ASN A 15 21.80 6.30 3.47
C ASN A 15 21.29 4.98 4.12
N MET A 16 20.06 4.97 4.62
CA MET A 16 19.47 3.98 5.52
C MET A 16 18.04 3.60 5.08
N LEU A 17 17.79 3.49 3.78
CA LEU A 17 16.54 2.97 3.26
C LEU A 17 16.53 1.44 3.38
N SER A 18 15.41 0.86 3.84
CA SER A 18 15.20 -0.58 3.70
C SER A 18 15.10 -0.97 2.21
N GLU A 19 15.47 -2.20 1.85
CA GLU A 19 15.35 -2.68 0.45
C GLU A 19 13.92 -2.55 -0.10
N GLU A 20 12.92 -2.71 0.77
CA GLU A 20 11.50 -2.57 0.42
C GLU A 20 11.14 -1.11 0.09
N THR A 21 11.67 -0.15 0.87
CA THR A 21 11.46 1.28 0.63
C THR A 21 12.13 1.75 -0.66
N GLN A 22 13.30 1.20 -1.02
CA GLN A 22 13.98 1.53 -2.28
C GLN A 22 13.19 1.04 -3.50
N LYS A 23 12.69 -0.20 -3.48
CA LYS A 23 11.88 -0.75 -4.59
C LYS A 23 10.61 0.05 -4.84
N ALA A 24 9.88 0.38 -3.77
CA ALA A 24 8.68 1.19 -3.87
C ALA A 24 8.98 2.64 -4.33
N TYR A 25 10.14 3.20 -3.98
CA TYR A 25 10.58 4.50 -4.51
C TYR A 25 10.89 4.48 -6.01
N GLU A 26 11.63 3.47 -6.49
CA GLU A 26 11.90 3.29 -7.94
C GLU A 26 10.60 3.11 -8.74
N GLU A 27 9.62 2.42 -8.14
CA GLU A 27 8.28 2.25 -8.69
C GLU A 27 7.53 3.57 -8.80
N LEU A 28 7.54 4.39 -7.74
CA LEU A 28 6.89 5.70 -7.74
C LEU A 28 7.49 6.63 -8.81
N GLN A 29 8.81 6.54 -9.06
CA GLN A 29 9.47 7.28 -10.11
C GLN A 29 8.99 6.85 -11.51
N LYS A 30 8.87 5.54 -11.77
CA LYS A 30 8.34 5.02 -13.04
C LYS A 30 6.90 5.45 -13.29
N LEU A 31 6.05 5.40 -12.27
CA LEU A 31 4.66 5.84 -12.37
C LEU A 31 4.55 7.34 -12.70
N MET A 32 5.40 8.17 -12.09
CA MET A 32 5.46 9.61 -12.41
C MET A 32 5.93 9.87 -13.84
N GLU A 33 6.91 9.11 -14.35
CA GLU A 33 7.37 9.19 -15.75
C GLU A 33 6.27 8.76 -16.74
N GLU A 34 5.45 7.76 -16.40
CA GLU A 34 4.29 7.32 -17.19
C GLU A 34 3.11 8.32 -17.16
N ILE A 35 2.99 9.11 -16.08
CA ILE A 35 1.95 10.14 -15.92
C ILE A 35 2.31 11.43 -16.67
N ASP A 36 3.59 11.82 -16.66
CA ASP A 36 4.09 13.06 -17.28
C ASP A 36 4.42 12.87 -18.78
N ASP A 37 3.86 11.84 -19.44
CA ASP A 37 4.23 11.43 -20.79
C ASP A 37 3.83 12.47 -21.87
N PRO A 38 4.80 13.17 -22.50
CA PRO A 38 4.53 14.13 -23.57
C PRO A 38 3.97 13.47 -24.84
N GLU A 39 4.05 12.14 -24.99
CA GLU A 39 3.38 11.41 -26.08
C GLU A 39 1.85 11.40 -25.91
N TYR A 40 1.32 11.38 -24.69
CA TYR A 40 -0.12 11.47 -24.43
C TYR A 40 -0.70 12.82 -24.88
N LEU A 41 0.00 13.91 -24.56
CA LEU A 41 -0.34 15.26 -25.03
C LEU A 41 -0.27 15.38 -26.55
N LYS A 42 0.75 14.79 -27.20
CA LYS A 42 0.85 14.73 -28.66
C LYS A 42 -0.24 13.85 -29.30
N ALA A 43 -0.66 12.77 -28.64
CA ALA A 43 -1.75 11.91 -29.10
C ALA A 43 -3.10 12.65 -29.02
N MET A 44 -3.34 13.44 -27.97
CA MET A 44 -4.48 14.36 -27.86
C MET A 44 -4.47 15.45 -28.94
N GLU A 45 -3.29 16.01 -29.24
CA GLU A 45 -3.12 17.00 -30.31
C GLU A 45 -3.42 16.40 -31.69
N LYS A 46 -2.89 15.20 -31.98
CA LYS A 46 -3.20 14.45 -33.20
C LYS A 46 -4.68 14.09 -33.32
N LEU A 47 -5.32 13.68 -32.23
CA LEU A 47 -6.76 13.40 -32.21
C LEU A 47 -7.58 14.67 -32.53
N LYS A 48 -7.17 15.81 -31.98
CA LYS A 48 -7.77 17.12 -32.23
C LYS A 48 -7.63 17.59 -33.68
N GLU A 49 -6.50 17.31 -34.32
CA GLU A 49 -6.30 17.58 -35.75
C GLU A 49 -7.14 16.68 -36.65
N GLN A 50 -7.35 15.42 -36.26
CA GLN A 50 -8.06 14.41 -37.06
C GLN A 50 -9.59 14.44 -36.88
N LEU A 51 -10.10 15.03 -35.78
CA LEU A 51 -11.54 15.20 -35.50
C LEU A 51 -12.33 15.89 -36.61
N SER A 52 -11.67 16.73 -37.42
CA SER A 52 -12.31 17.46 -38.54
C SER A 52 -12.50 16.62 -39.81
N GLN A 53 -11.91 15.41 -39.87
CA GLN A 53 -11.87 14.55 -41.05
C GLN A 53 -12.54 13.18 -40.84
N MET A 54 -13.03 12.91 -39.62
CA MET A 54 -13.67 11.64 -39.25
C MET A 54 -15.15 11.59 -39.64
N ASN A 55 -15.62 10.41 -40.01
CA ASN A 55 -17.05 10.15 -40.15
C ASN A 55 -17.69 9.91 -38.75
N PRO A 56 -19.04 9.95 -38.63
CA PRO A 56 -19.71 9.91 -37.32
C PRO A 56 -19.40 8.66 -36.48
N GLU A 57 -19.21 7.51 -37.14
CA GLU A 57 -18.86 6.24 -36.48
C GLU A 57 -17.42 6.27 -35.94
N GLN A 58 -16.46 6.77 -36.72
CA GLN A 58 -15.07 6.96 -36.28
C GLN A 58 -14.96 8.01 -35.17
N MET A 59 -15.80 9.03 -35.20
CA MET A 59 -15.87 10.06 -34.16
C MET A 59 -16.40 9.48 -32.85
N SER A 60 -17.42 8.62 -32.90
CA SER A 60 -17.95 7.92 -31.72
C SER A 60 -16.90 7.00 -31.10
N GLU A 61 -16.19 6.21 -31.91
CA GLU A 61 -15.11 5.32 -31.46
C GLU A 61 -13.93 6.12 -30.87
N ALA A 62 -13.59 7.27 -31.46
CA ALA A 62 -12.55 8.16 -30.96
C ALA A 62 -12.90 8.79 -29.59
N ILE A 63 -14.16 9.21 -29.39
CA ILE A 63 -14.65 9.74 -28.12
C ILE A 63 -14.66 8.65 -27.05
N GLU A 64 -15.17 7.46 -27.38
CA GLU A 64 -15.18 6.33 -26.47
C GLU A 64 -13.75 5.96 -26.03
N ASN A 65 -12.81 5.88 -26.98
CA ASN A 65 -11.40 5.65 -26.67
C ASN A 65 -10.78 6.75 -25.79
N LEU A 66 -11.18 8.01 -25.95
CA LEU A 66 -10.72 9.13 -25.11
C LEU A 66 -11.24 8.98 -23.68
N GLU A 67 -12.53 8.72 -23.48
CA GLU A 67 -13.12 8.50 -22.15
C GLU A 67 -12.45 7.33 -21.42
N PHE A 68 -12.12 6.25 -22.14
CA PHE A 68 -11.38 5.13 -21.58
C PHE A 68 -9.95 5.50 -21.16
N ASN A 69 -9.23 6.29 -21.97
CA ASN A 69 -7.88 6.75 -21.64
C ASN A 69 -7.87 7.71 -20.45
N GLU A 70 -8.88 8.60 -20.34
CA GLU A 70 -9.04 9.47 -19.18
C GLU A 70 -9.28 8.67 -17.89
N LYS A 71 -10.14 7.63 -17.95
CA LYS A 71 -10.38 6.73 -16.82
C LYS A 71 -9.09 6.03 -16.39
N LEU A 72 -8.33 5.47 -17.33
CA LEU A 72 -7.04 4.82 -17.07
C LEU A 72 -6.03 5.79 -16.44
N TYR A 73 -5.97 7.02 -16.94
CA TYR A 73 -5.08 8.05 -16.41
C TYR A 73 -5.45 8.44 -14.98
N LYS A 74 -6.75 8.64 -14.71
CA LYS A 74 -7.24 8.93 -13.36
C LYS A 74 -6.93 7.79 -12.39
N GLU A 75 -7.16 6.54 -12.82
CA GLU A 75 -6.79 5.35 -12.06
C GLU A 75 -5.27 5.38 -11.73
N ARG A 76 -4.39 5.54 -12.74
CA ARG A 76 -2.94 5.66 -12.51
C ARG A 76 -2.56 6.75 -11.50
N LEU A 77 -3.24 7.90 -11.49
CA LEU A 77 -3.03 8.95 -10.49
C LEU A 77 -3.44 8.53 -9.08
N GLU A 78 -4.64 7.97 -8.92
CA GLU A 78 -5.14 7.50 -7.62
C GLU A 78 -4.19 6.45 -7.02
N ARG A 79 -3.75 5.51 -7.85
CA ARG A 79 -2.75 4.51 -7.49
C ARG A 79 -1.43 5.14 -7.03
N THR A 80 -0.91 6.09 -7.79
CA THR A 80 0.35 6.79 -7.49
C THR A 80 0.27 7.53 -6.15
N ILE A 81 -0.90 8.12 -5.85
CA ILE A 81 -1.15 8.78 -4.56
C ILE A 81 -1.17 7.78 -3.41
N GLU A 82 -1.81 6.63 -3.56
CA GLU A 82 -1.85 5.60 -2.51
C GLU A 82 -0.46 5.01 -2.24
N LEU A 83 0.31 4.71 -3.28
CA LEU A 83 1.70 4.27 -3.13
C LEU A 83 2.56 5.33 -2.43
N PHE A 84 2.40 6.61 -2.80
CA PHE A 84 3.10 7.71 -2.13
C PHE A 84 2.77 7.78 -0.64
N LYS A 85 1.49 7.64 -0.26
CA LYS A 85 1.07 7.63 1.15
C LYS A 85 1.72 6.48 1.90
N GLU A 86 1.67 5.26 1.36
CA GLU A 86 2.29 4.07 1.97
C GLU A 86 3.80 4.23 2.14
N LEU A 87 4.49 4.73 1.13
CA LEU A 87 5.91 5.05 1.18
C LEU A 87 6.24 6.08 2.26
N LYS A 88 5.45 7.16 2.31
CA LYS A 88 5.67 8.23 3.27
C LYS A 88 5.40 7.75 4.70
N LEU A 89 4.34 6.98 4.92
CA LEU A 89 4.06 6.36 6.23
C LEU A 89 5.19 5.44 6.67
N ASN A 90 5.69 4.56 5.79
CA ASN A 90 6.82 3.69 6.11
C ASN A 90 8.10 4.47 6.40
N SER A 91 8.36 5.55 5.66
CA SER A 91 9.49 6.45 5.93
C SER A 91 9.36 7.15 7.28
N ASP A 92 8.16 7.62 7.61
CA ASP A 92 7.89 8.31 8.87
C ASP A 92 8.02 7.34 10.06
N LEU A 93 7.56 6.09 9.92
CA LEU A 93 7.74 5.03 10.93
C LEU A 93 9.20 4.62 11.10
N ASP A 94 9.98 4.49 10.01
CA ASP A 94 11.40 4.16 10.11
C ASP A 94 12.22 5.27 10.80
N LYS A 95 11.92 6.54 10.48
CA LYS A 95 12.50 7.70 11.19
C LYS A 95 12.13 7.72 12.65
N LEU A 96 10.88 7.40 12.98
CA LEU A 96 10.41 7.33 14.35
C LEU A 96 11.15 6.23 15.12
N ALA A 97 11.30 5.04 14.53
CA ALA A 97 12.06 3.94 15.12
C ALA A 97 13.53 4.33 15.39
N LYS A 98 14.20 4.96 14.42
CA LYS A 98 15.57 5.49 14.57
C LYS A 98 15.65 6.56 15.66
N SER A 99 14.67 7.45 15.72
CA SER A 99 14.64 8.50 16.75
C SER A 99 14.50 7.89 18.15
N PHE A 100 13.71 6.82 18.32
CA PHE A 100 13.67 6.07 19.58
C PHE A 100 15.00 5.36 19.89
N GLU A 101 15.66 4.76 18.89
CA GLU A 101 17.00 4.17 19.07
C GLU A 101 18.04 5.21 19.50
N ASP A 102 17.99 6.41 18.93
CA ASP A 102 18.86 7.52 19.29
C ASP A 102 18.60 8.02 20.71
N MET A 103 17.32 8.12 21.13
CA MET A 103 16.98 8.43 22.52
C MET A 103 17.51 7.38 23.49
N ALA A 104 17.36 6.09 23.15
CA ALA A 104 17.91 5.01 23.96
C ALA A 104 19.44 5.10 24.08
N ARG A 105 20.14 5.42 22.98
CA ARG A 105 21.60 5.63 22.99
C ARG A 105 22.01 6.81 23.86
N LYS A 106 21.30 7.95 23.76
CA LYS A 106 21.57 9.12 24.62
C LYS A 106 21.41 8.81 26.11
N GLU A 107 20.38 8.05 26.47
CA GLU A 107 20.21 7.62 27.87
C GLU A 107 21.30 6.64 28.33
N GLN A 108 21.82 5.81 27.43
CA GLN A 108 22.96 4.93 27.73
C GLN A 108 24.27 5.73 27.91
N GLU A 109 24.58 6.67 27.01
CA GLU A 109 25.79 7.49 27.09
C GLU A 109 25.82 8.36 28.36
N ARG A 110 24.63 8.79 28.83
CA ARG A 110 24.49 9.49 30.12
C ARG A 110 24.87 8.62 31.32
N GLN A 111 24.50 7.32 31.32
CA GLN A 111 24.91 6.39 32.38
C GLN A 111 26.45 6.24 32.45
N GLU A 112 27.13 6.32 31.31
CA GLU A 112 28.59 6.16 31.22
C GLU A 112 29.35 7.44 31.64
N THR A 113 28.70 8.60 31.64
CA THR A 113 29.31 9.91 31.94
C THR A 113 29.10 10.42 33.37
N ASP A 114 28.37 9.68 34.23
CA ASP A 114 28.04 10.01 35.63
C ASP A 114 29.24 10.05 36.63
N GLY A 115 30.47 10.19 36.13
CA GLY A 115 31.70 10.34 36.92
C GLY A 115 32.02 11.77 37.39
N GLU A 116 31.36 12.81 36.88
CA GLU A 116 31.62 14.21 37.26
C GLU A 116 30.36 14.97 37.74
N PRO A 117 30.36 15.53 38.97
CA PRO A 117 29.23 16.28 39.50
C PRO A 117 29.18 17.68 38.88
N GLN A 118 28.43 17.84 37.78
CA GLN A 118 28.07 19.15 37.22
C GLN A 118 26.55 19.24 37.11
N THR A 119 25.89 19.62 38.20
CA THR A 119 24.42 19.76 38.34
C THR A 119 23.76 20.60 37.24
N SER A 120 24.44 21.57 36.63
CA SER A 120 23.87 22.39 35.55
C SER A 120 23.84 21.72 34.18
N LYS A 121 24.84 20.89 33.85
CA LYS A 121 24.90 20.21 32.54
C LYS A 121 23.89 19.07 32.46
N GLU A 122 23.71 18.36 33.56
CA GLU A 122 22.78 17.25 33.63
C GLU A 122 21.32 17.72 33.55
N GLN A 123 21.02 18.85 34.19
CA GLN A 123 19.70 19.46 34.13
C GLN A 123 19.36 19.97 32.72
N GLN A 124 20.33 20.58 32.02
CA GLN A 124 20.17 20.95 30.62
C GLN A 124 19.93 19.74 29.71
N ALA A 125 20.58 18.61 29.99
CA ALA A 125 20.36 17.37 29.25
C ALA A 125 18.93 16.85 29.45
N LEU A 126 18.40 16.85 30.68
CA LEU A 126 17.02 16.44 30.99
C LEU A 126 15.98 17.35 30.30
N GLU A 127 16.18 18.67 30.33
CA GLU A 127 15.32 19.62 29.60
C GLU A 127 15.37 19.41 28.09
N GLN A 128 16.54 19.04 27.55
CA GLN A 128 16.67 18.70 26.14
C GLN A 128 15.92 17.41 25.80
N THR A 129 16.03 16.36 26.62
CA THR A 129 15.28 15.11 26.46
C THR A 129 13.76 15.36 26.48
N LEU A 130 13.26 16.26 27.33
CA LEU A 130 11.85 16.65 27.33
C LEU A 130 11.42 17.28 26.00
N LYS A 131 12.21 18.20 25.44
CA LYS A 131 11.92 18.81 24.13
C LYS A 131 11.96 17.78 23.01
N GLU A 132 12.90 16.85 23.06
CA GLU A 132 13.00 15.75 22.09
C GLU A 132 11.77 14.81 22.19
N ASN A 133 11.25 14.55 23.40
CA ASN A 133 9.98 13.83 23.59
C ASN A 133 8.77 14.57 23.01
N GLU A 134 8.71 15.90 23.12
CA GLU A 134 7.64 16.68 22.46
C GLU A 134 7.72 16.59 20.92
N GLN A 135 8.95 16.57 20.37
CA GLN A 135 9.16 16.35 18.94
C GLN A 135 8.71 14.96 18.52
N LEU A 136 9.04 13.92 19.29
CA LEU A 136 8.58 12.55 19.06
C LEU A 136 7.05 12.45 19.11
N LYS A 137 6.39 13.09 20.10
CA LYS A 137 4.91 13.16 20.14
C LYS A 137 4.34 13.79 18.87
N SER A 138 4.95 14.88 18.40
CA SER A 138 4.54 15.55 17.15
C SER A 138 4.75 14.67 15.91
N GLN A 139 5.85 13.91 15.85
CA GLN A 139 6.09 12.94 14.77
C GLN A 139 5.04 11.83 14.79
N VAL A 140 4.72 11.28 15.97
CA VAL A 140 3.66 10.29 16.16
C VAL A 140 2.32 10.84 15.68
N ASP A 141 1.98 12.08 16.02
CA ASP A 141 0.75 12.74 15.55
C ASP A 141 0.65 12.85 14.03
N SER A 142 1.78 13.15 13.39
CA SER A 142 1.86 13.34 11.94
C SER A 142 1.66 12.06 11.13
N LEU A 143 1.81 10.87 11.73
CA LEU A 143 1.60 9.57 11.05
C LEU A 143 0.21 9.48 10.40
N SER A 144 -0.80 10.08 11.03
CA SER A 144 -2.17 10.13 10.52
C SER A 144 -2.32 10.86 9.19
N GLN A 145 -1.44 11.81 8.87
CA GLN A 145 -1.53 12.64 7.66
C GLN A 145 -1.26 11.86 6.37
N ASN A 146 -0.42 10.83 6.47
CA ASN A 146 0.02 10.01 5.35
C ASN A 146 -0.54 8.59 5.40
N THR A 147 -1.56 8.36 6.23
CA THR A 147 -2.17 7.04 6.40
C THR A 147 -3.34 6.83 5.43
N SER A 148 -3.32 5.69 4.72
CA SER A 148 -4.46 5.24 3.90
C SER A 148 -5.57 4.65 4.77
N ASP A 149 -6.80 4.58 4.26
CA ASP A 149 -7.94 4.03 5.00
C ASP A 149 -7.71 2.58 5.47
N LYS A 150 -6.89 1.82 4.74
CA LYS A 150 -6.52 0.43 5.05
C LYS A 150 -5.74 0.30 6.37
N ASN A 151 -4.90 1.29 6.67
CA ASN A 151 -3.98 1.25 7.82
C ASN A 151 -4.43 2.16 8.97
N LYS A 152 -5.53 2.88 8.79
CA LYS A 152 -6.02 3.91 9.70
C LYS A 152 -6.25 3.42 11.12
N GLN A 153 -6.85 2.25 11.28
CA GLN A 153 -7.11 1.68 12.60
C GLN A 153 -5.80 1.31 13.30
N THR A 154 -4.93 0.53 12.65
CA THR A 154 -3.64 0.11 13.19
C THR A 154 -2.76 1.30 13.57
N VAL A 155 -2.71 2.33 12.70
CA VAL A 155 -1.94 3.56 12.98
C VAL A 155 -2.54 4.32 14.16
N SER A 156 -3.87 4.47 14.22
CA SER A 156 -4.51 5.19 15.33
C SER A 156 -4.29 4.51 16.68
N GLU A 157 -4.38 3.18 16.73
CA GLU A 157 -4.11 2.40 17.95
C GLU A 157 -2.64 2.54 18.39
N TYR A 158 -1.71 2.48 17.43
CA TYR A 158 -0.29 2.70 17.68
C TYR A 158 -0.01 4.12 18.19
N GLN A 159 -0.60 5.14 17.57
CA GLN A 159 -0.43 6.54 17.97
C GLN A 159 -0.82 6.75 19.43
N GLU A 160 -1.99 6.24 19.82
CA GLU A 160 -2.50 6.39 21.18
C GLU A 160 -1.57 5.71 22.20
N GLN A 161 -1.18 4.46 21.95
CA GLN A 161 -0.29 3.73 22.86
C GLN A 161 1.08 4.40 23.00
N THR A 162 1.70 4.79 21.87
CA THR A 162 3.03 5.40 21.86
C THR A 162 3.02 6.79 22.53
N LYS A 163 1.94 7.56 22.36
CA LYS A 163 1.78 8.83 23.08
C LYS A 163 1.69 8.65 24.59
N GLN A 164 0.89 7.68 25.05
CA GLN A 164 0.77 7.38 26.48
C GLN A 164 2.11 6.95 27.08
N GLU A 165 2.88 6.15 26.35
CA GLU A 165 4.22 5.74 26.78
C GLU A 165 5.17 6.95 26.83
N LEU A 166 5.17 7.83 25.82
CA LEU A 166 5.97 9.08 25.83
C LEU A 166 5.55 10.05 26.94
N GLU A 167 4.27 10.12 27.26
CA GLU A 167 3.76 10.95 28.36
C GLU A 167 4.26 10.46 29.72
N LYS A 168 4.29 9.14 29.94
CA LYS A 168 4.89 8.57 31.15
C LYS A 168 6.37 8.91 31.27
N ILE A 169 7.12 8.89 30.15
CA ILE A 169 8.53 9.29 30.16
C ILE A 169 8.68 10.77 30.50
N SER A 170 7.87 11.65 29.88
CA SER A 170 7.86 13.08 30.20
C SER A 170 7.55 13.34 31.68
N GLU A 171 6.55 12.69 32.27
CA GLU A 171 6.23 12.82 33.70
C GLU A 171 7.38 12.38 34.61
N GLN A 172 8.11 11.32 34.24
CA GLN A 172 9.29 10.86 34.96
C GLN A 172 10.42 11.91 34.91
N LEU A 173 10.68 12.48 33.73
CA LEU A 173 11.68 13.53 33.55
C LEU A 173 11.33 14.81 34.34
N GLU A 174 10.07 15.23 34.32
CA GLU A 174 9.62 16.40 35.08
C GLU A 174 9.80 16.21 36.60
N LYS A 175 9.53 14.99 37.11
CA LYS A 175 9.80 14.66 38.52
C LYS A 175 11.30 14.71 38.84
N GLU A 176 12.14 14.13 37.99
CA GLU A 176 13.61 14.14 38.15
C GLU A 176 14.15 15.59 38.18
N ILE A 177 13.66 16.46 37.30
CA ILE A 177 14.03 17.89 37.27
C ILE A 177 13.53 18.60 38.54
N GLY A 178 12.32 18.31 39.00
CA GLY A 178 11.73 18.89 40.21
C GLY A 178 12.46 18.49 41.50
N GLU A 179 12.88 17.23 41.61
CA GLU A 179 13.68 16.72 42.72
C GLU A 179 15.07 17.36 42.75
N LYS A 180 15.74 17.50 41.60
CA LYS A 180 17.03 18.20 41.48
C LYS A 180 16.94 19.69 41.79
N ASN A 181 15.81 20.35 41.48
CA ASN A 181 15.56 21.76 41.84
C ASN A 181 15.27 21.98 43.33
N SER A 182 14.69 20.99 44.01
CA SER A 182 14.28 21.11 45.42
C SER A 182 15.43 20.80 46.40
N GLY A 183 16.49 20.13 45.93
CA GLY A 183 17.66 19.72 46.73
C GLY A 183 18.62 20.83 47.15
N ASP A 184 18.46 22.08 46.68
CA ASP A 184 19.36 23.19 47.04
C ASP A 184 19.05 23.84 48.41
N ASN A 185 18.04 23.33 49.15
CA ASN A 185 17.58 23.96 50.40
C ASN A 185 17.69 23.09 51.66
N SER A 186 18.28 21.89 51.60
CA SER A 186 18.56 21.07 52.78
C SER A 186 19.98 20.51 52.73
N GLY A 187 20.90 21.21 53.38
CA GLY A 187 22.26 20.74 53.56
C GLY A 187 22.28 19.51 54.45
N GLU A 188 22.43 18.33 53.85
CA GLU A 188 23.11 17.18 54.47
C GLU A 188 23.49 16.16 53.40
N LYS A 189 24.78 16.21 53.03
CA LYS A 189 25.46 15.25 52.15
C LYS A 189 25.58 13.89 52.86
N GLN A 190 24.53 13.07 52.85
CA GLN A 190 24.63 11.67 53.31
C GLN A 190 24.26 10.58 52.28
N GLU A 191 23.84 10.91 51.06
CA GLU A 191 23.36 9.88 50.09
C GLU A 191 24.21 9.71 48.82
N GLY A 192 25.54 9.86 48.93
CA GLY A 192 26.44 9.76 47.77
C GLY A 192 26.46 8.42 47.01
N GLN A 193 25.83 7.35 47.52
CA GLN A 193 25.70 6.05 46.82
C GLN A 193 24.26 5.60 46.56
N GLN A 194 23.27 6.14 47.28
CA GLN A 194 21.87 5.71 47.17
C GLN A 194 21.12 6.55 46.13
N GLY A 195 21.36 7.86 46.10
CA GLY A 195 20.83 8.76 45.06
C GLY A 195 21.41 8.46 43.67
N GLN A 196 22.73 8.20 43.58
CA GLN A 196 23.37 7.79 42.31
C GLN A 196 22.79 6.50 41.74
N LYS A 197 22.48 5.50 42.57
CA LYS A 197 21.84 4.25 42.11
C LYS A 197 20.39 4.45 41.66
N GLN A 198 19.70 5.42 42.24
CA GLN A 198 18.32 5.74 41.87
C GLN A 198 18.25 6.48 40.52
N ASP A 199 19.16 7.43 40.27
CA ASP A 199 19.29 8.11 38.98
C ASP A 199 19.69 7.13 37.87
N GLN A 200 20.66 6.23 38.14
CA GLN A 200 21.07 5.19 37.19
C GLN A 200 19.93 4.24 36.82
N ASN A 201 19.12 3.82 37.80
CA ASN A 201 17.96 2.97 37.56
C ASN A 201 16.87 3.67 36.72
N GLN A 202 16.64 4.98 36.93
CA GLN A 202 15.67 5.74 36.15
C GLN A 202 16.10 5.92 34.70
N GLN A 203 17.39 6.24 34.47
CA GLN A 203 17.96 6.30 33.12
C GLN A 203 17.89 4.94 32.41
N GLN A 204 18.18 3.85 33.11
CA GLN A 204 18.11 2.50 32.56
C GLN A 204 16.67 2.09 32.19
N GLN A 205 15.68 2.49 32.99
CA GLN A 205 14.27 2.28 32.66
C GLN A 205 13.87 3.06 31.39
N ARG A 206 14.27 4.33 31.26
CA ARG A 206 13.99 5.13 30.05
C ARG A 206 14.66 4.55 28.81
N GLN A 207 15.92 4.15 28.91
CA GLN A 207 16.63 3.46 27.84
C GLN A 207 15.84 2.25 27.34
N GLN A 208 15.38 1.39 28.25
CA GLN A 208 14.58 0.21 27.91
C GLN A 208 13.24 0.58 27.28
N GLN A 209 12.57 1.63 27.77
CA GLN A 209 11.31 2.10 27.19
C GLN A 209 11.50 2.59 25.75
N TYR A 210 12.53 3.39 25.47
CA TYR A 210 12.84 3.82 24.11
C TYR A 210 13.22 2.65 23.20
N GLN A 211 13.98 1.67 23.68
CA GLN A 211 14.28 0.45 22.91
C GLN A 211 13.00 -0.33 22.57
N GLN A 212 12.09 -0.50 23.54
CA GLN A 212 10.81 -1.17 23.32
C GLN A 212 9.95 -0.42 22.31
N MET A 213 9.92 0.92 22.35
CA MET A 213 9.20 1.72 21.35
C MET A 213 9.78 1.53 19.95
N ALA A 214 11.11 1.53 19.80
CA ALA A 214 11.77 1.26 18.52
C ALA A 214 11.41 -0.13 17.97
N GLU A 215 11.52 -1.17 18.80
CA GLU A 215 11.15 -2.54 18.44
C GLU A 215 9.68 -2.65 18.06
N LYS A 216 8.79 -2.02 18.84
CA LYS A 216 7.35 -1.98 18.57
C LYS A 216 7.04 -1.29 17.24
N THR A 217 7.75 -0.22 16.93
CA THR A 217 7.61 0.51 15.65
C THR A 217 8.00 -0.39 14.48
N ARG A 218 9.16 -1.06 14.57
CA ARG A 218 9.65 -2.00 13.55
C ARG A 218 8.72 -3.21 13.39
N SER A 219 8.23 -3.75 14.50
CA SER A 219 7.27 -4.87 14.52
C SER A 219 5.95 -4.49 13.85
N MET A 220 5.44 -3.29 14.12
CA MET A 220 4.26 -2.76 13.44
C MET A 220 4.47 -2.66 11.93
N MET A 221 5.59 -2.10 11.48
CA MET A 221 5.91 -2.02 10.04
C MET A 221 5.91 -3.41 9.39
N GLN A 222 6.56 -4.38 10.02
CA GLN A 222 6.60 -5.76 9.52
C GLN A 222 5.21 -6.40 9.49
N SER A 223 4.41 -6.22 10.56
CA SER A 223 3.05 -6.74 10.64
C SER A 223 2.14 -6.13 9.57
N MET A 224 2.27 -4.83 9.31
CA MET A 224 1.51 -4.15 8.25
C MET A 224 1.84 -4.71 6.87
N GLY A 225 3.13 -4.92 6.58
CA GLY A 225 3.57 -5.54 5.32
C GLY A 225 3.04 -6.96 5.15
N GLN A 226 3.12 -7.79 6.20
CA GLN A 226 2.62 -9.17 6.17
C GLN A 226 1.10 -9.26 6.03
N GLN A 227 0.35 -8.45 6.78
CA GLN A 227 -1.11 -8.42 6.70
C GLN A 227 -1.57 -7.98 5.31
N GLN A 228 -0.93 -6.95 4.75
CA GLN A 228 -1.23 -6.48 3.40
C GLN A 228 -0.97 -7.58 2.36
N GLN A 229 0.15 -8.30 2.47
CA GLN A 229 0.46 -9.41 1.57
C GLN A 229 -0.59 -10.53 1.65
N GLN A 230 -1.04 -10.91 2.85
CA GLN A 230 -2.05 -11.95 3.03
C GLN A 230 -3.42 -11.54 2.46
N ILE A 231 -3.86 -10.31 2.73
CA ILE A 231 -5.11 -9.76 2.19
C ILE A 231 -5.06 -9.75 0.66
N ASN A 232 -3.92 -9.34 0.08
CA ASN A 232 -3.74 -9.32 -1.37
C ASN A 232 -3.85 -10.73 -1.97
N ILE A 233 -3.22 -11.75 -1.36
CA ILE A 233 -3.31 -13.14 -1.84
C ILE A 233 -4.75 -13.65 -1.79
N ALA A 234 -5.45 -13.48 -0.66
CA ALA A 234 -6.83 -13.95 -0.52
C ALA A 234 -7.78 -13.24 -1.51
N GLY A 235 -7.59 -11.93 -1.70
CA GLY A 235 -8.35 -11.15 -2.67
C GLY A 235 -8.10 -11.62 -4.11
N LEU A 236 -6.84 -11.86 -4.48
CA LEU A 236 -6.48 -12.37 -5.81
C LEU A 236 -7.04 -13.78 -6.05
N GLN A 237 -7.06 -14.65 -5.05
CA GLN A 237 -7.71 -15.97 -5.14
C GLN A 237 -9.21 -15.86 -5.36
N TYR A 238 -9.89 -14.97 -4.63
CA TYR A 238 -11.32 -14.71 -4.81
C TYR A 238 -11.64 -14.19 -6.22
N ILE A 239 -10.82 -13.27 -6.73
CA ILE A 239 -10.96 -12.73 -8.08
C ILE A 239 -10.73 -13.82 -9.11
N LEU A 240 -9.70 -14.64 -8.95
CA LEU A 240 -9.42 -15.77 -9.84
C LEU A 240 -10.62 -16.72 -9.89
N TYR A 241 -11.16 -17.11 -8.73
CA TYR A 241 -12.36 -17.94 -8.65
C TYR A 241 -13.57 -17.30 -9.36
N SER A 242 -13.77 -15.99 -9.15
CA SER A 242 -14.85 -15.24 -9.80
C SER A 242 -14.69 -15.19 -11.33
N LEU A 243 -13.46 -14.99 -11.82
CA LEU A 243 -13.16 -14.99 -13.26
C LEU A 243 -13.32 -16.37 -13.89
N LEU A 244 -12.97 -17.45 -13.19
CA LEU A 244 -13.21 -18.82 -13.66
C LEU A 244 -14.70 -19.11 -13.81
N ASN A 245 -15.52 -18.73 -12.83
CA ASN A 245 -16.98 -18.86 -12.94
C ASN A 245 -17.55 -17.99 -14.08
N LEU A 246 -17.07 -16.75 -14.23
CA LEU A 246 -17.46 -15.90 -15.35
C LEU A 246 -17.05 -16.47 -16.70
N SER A 247 -15.90 -17.12 -16.77
CA SER A 247 -15.41 -17.78 -17.99
C SER A 247 -16.36 -18.91 -18.40
N LEU A 248 -16.82 -19.73 -17.45
CA LEU A 248 -17.82 -20.78 -17.72
C LEU A 248 -19.15 -20.20 -18.23
N GLU A 249 -19.68 -19.16 -17.56
CA GLU A 249 -20.90 -18.47 -18.00
C GLU A 249 -20.75 -17.85 -19.41
N GLN A 250 -19.58 -17.29 -19.70
CA GLN A 250 -19.28 -16.71 -21.01
C GLN A 250 -19.06 -17.79 -22.10
N GLU A 251 -18.53 -18.96 -21.73
CA GLU A 251 -18.39 -20.13 -22.61
C GLU A 251 -19.76 -20.71 -22.99
N ASP A 252 -20.68 -20.81 -22.03
CA ASP A 252 -22.06 -21.22 -22.27
C ASP A 252 -22.76 -20.25 -23.24
N LEU A 253 -22.64 -18.94 -23.00
CA LEU A 253 -23.18 -17.92 -23.91
C LEU A 253 -22.57 -18.01 -25.31
N THR A 254 -21.27 -18.26 -25.39
CA THR A 254 -20.56 -18.45 -26.65
C THR A 254 -21.10 -19.65 -27.43
N THR A 255 -21.33 -20.77 -26.75
CA THR A 255 -21.85 -22.01 -27.33
C THR A 255 -23.29 -21.83 -27.79
N LEU A 256 -24.14 -21.24 -26.93
CA LEU A 256 -25.54 -20.97 -27.21
C LEU A 256 -25.72 -19.99 -28.38
N ALA A 257 -24.98 -18.88 -28.40
CA ALA A 257 -24.99 -17.93 -29.51
C ALA A 257 -24.52 -18.60 -30.82
N SER A 258 -23.50 -19.46 -30.75
CA SER A 258 -22.99 -20.16 -31.94
C SER A 258 -23.97 -21.18 -32.50
N ALA A 259 -24.80 -21.82 -31.66
CA ALA A 259 -25.78 -22.82 -32.07
C ALA A 259 -27.13 -22.23 -32.53
N THR A 260 -27.44 -20.98 -32.15
CA THR A 260 -28.77 -20.39 -32.34
C THR A 260 -28.91 -19.65 -33.67
N GLU A 261 -29.99 -19.93 -34.39
CA GLU A 261 -30.31 -19.25 -35.65
C GLU A 261 -30.55 -17.74 -35.49
N ASN A 262 -30.20 -16.98 -36.54
CA ASN A 262 -30.42 -15.54 -36.59
C ASN A 262 -31.89 -15.19 -36.29
N ARG A 263 -32.11 -14.06 -35.60
CA ARG A 263 -33.44 -13.52 -35.23
C ARG A 263 -34.25 -14.33 -34.21
N SER A 264 -33.73 -15.43 -33.69
CA SER A 264 -34.35 -16.20 -32.59
C SER A 264 -34.69 -15.31 -31.38
N GLN A 265 -35.79 -15.63 -30.69
CA GLN A 265 -36.17 -14.94 -29.45
C GLN A 265 -35.19 -15.25 -28.29
N ALA A 266 -34.43 -16.35 -28.37
CA ALA A 266 -33.45 -16.73 -27.35
C ALA A 266 -32.33 -15.69 -27.16
N TYR A 267 -32.06 -14.85 -28.17
CA TYR A 267 -31.12 -13.73 -28.04
C TYR A 267 -31.52 -12.72 -26.96
N VAL A 268 -32.80 -12.61 -26.60
CA VAL A 268 -33.25 -11.75 -25.50
C VAL A 268 -32.71 -12.27 -24.16
N SER A 269 -32.72 -13.59 -23.94
CA SER A 269 -32.11 -14.18 -22.75
C SER A 269 -30.59 -14.10 -22.80
N TYR A 270 -29.97 -14.30 -23.96
CA TYR A 270 -28.52 -14.21 -24.10
C TYR A 270 -28.01 -12.80 -23.80
N ALA A 271 -28.66 -11.76 -24.32
CA ALA A 271 -28.31 -10.37 -24.02
C ALA A 271 -28.46 -10.05 -22.51
N ARG A 272 -29.48 -10.59 -21.84
CA ARG A 272 -29.62 -10.40 -20.38
C ARG A 272 -28.49 -11.08 -19.60
N ASN A 273 -28.17 -12.32 -19.94
CA ASN A 273 -27.08 -13.05 -19.29
C ASN A 273 -25.72 -12.40 -19.59
N GLN A 274 -25.49 -11.96 -20.83
CA GLN A 274 -24.27 -11.25 -21.22
C GLN A 274 -24.10 -9.93 -20.46
N ARG A 275 -25.19 -9.20 -20.23
CA ARG A 275 -25.18 -7.99 -19.40
C ARG A 275 -24.85 -8.29 -17.94
N ASN A 276 -25.29 -9.44 -17.41
CA ASN A 276 -24.89 -9.89 -16.07
C ASN A 276 -23.39 -10.21 -16.03
N VAL A 277 -22.86 -10.93 -17.04
CA VAL A 277 -21.42 -11.21 -17.15
C VAL A 277 -20.61 -9.91 -17.20
N GLU A 278 -21.03 -8.95 -18.02
CA GLU A 278 -20.40 -7.63 -18.10
C GLU A 278 -20.39 -6.90 -16.75
N GLY A 279 -21.54 -6.89 -16.06
CA GLY A 279 -21.66 -6.24 -14.75
C GLY A 279 -20.79 -6.88 -13.67
N ILE A 280 -20.76 -8.21 -13.60
CA ILE A 280 -19.93 -8.93 -12.63
C ILE A 280 -18.45 -8.77 -12.99
N PHE A 281 -18.08 -8.88 -14.27
CA PHE A 281 -16.72 -8.66 -14.72
C PHE A 281 -16.22 -7.28 -14.32
N LYS A 282 -17.03 -6.23 -14.54
CA LYS A 282 -16.70 -4.86 -14.13
C LYS A 282 -16.40 -4.78 -12.63
N ALA A 283 -17.27 -5.32 -11.78
CA ALA A 283 -17.06 -5.33 -10.32
C ALA A 283 -15.80 -6.11 -9.90
N VAL A 284 -15.56 -7.27 -10.51
CA VAL A 284 -14.38 -8.12 -10.27
C VAL A 284 -13.10 -7.43 -10.73
N SER A 285 -13.12 -6.78 -11.88
CA SER A 285 -11.98 -6.06 -12.45
C SER A 285 -11.66 -4.77 -11.69
N ASP A 286 -12.66 -4.08 -11.14
CA ASP A 286 -12.46 -2.93 -10.25
C ASP A 286 -11.83 -3.36 -8.92
N SER A 287 -12.23 -4.54 -8.41
CA SER A 287 -11.58 -5.13 -7.22
C SER A 287 -10.14 -5.56 -7.52
N LEU A 288 -9.89 -6.12 -8.70
CA LEU A 288 -8.55 -6.50 -9.16
C LEU A 288 -7.63 -5.30 -9.25
N TYR A 289 -8.14 -4.18 -9.78
CA TYR A 289 -7.42 -2.93 -9.86
C TYR A 289 -6.95 -2.44 -8.48
N GLN A 290 -7.82 -2.51 -7.46
CA GLN A 290 -7.46 -2.11 -6.09
C GLN A 290 -6.35 -2.99 -5.48
N LEU A 291 -6.30 -4.26 -5.84
CA LEU A 291 -5.26 -5.20 -5.39
C LEU A 291 -3.97 -5.06 -6.21
N SER A 292 -4.08 -4.86 -7.53
CA SER A 292 -2.92 -4.67 -8.42
C SER A 292 -2.25 -3.32 -8.22
N ALA A 293 -2.92 -2.36 -7.57
CA ALA A 293 -2.37 -1.05 -7.26
C ALA A 293 -1.02 -1.09 -6.51
N GLN A 294 -0.72 -2.19 -5.83
CA GLN A 294 0.52 -2.37 -5.08
C GLN A 294 1.58 -3.22 -5.80
N ILE A 295 1.31 -3.67 -7.02
CA ILE A 295 2.23 -4.48 -7.84
C ILE A 295 2.36 -3.83 -9.23
N PRO A 296 3.39 -3.00 -9.46
CA PRO A 296 3.43 -2.06 -10.58
C PRO A 296 3.47 -2.69 -11.95
N GLN A 297 4.35 -3.66 -12.12
CA GLN A 297 4.50 -4.34 -13.40
C GLN A 297 3.23 -5.08 -13.78
N PHE A 298 2.46 -5.52 -12.77
CA PHE A 298 1.21 -6.23 -12.96
C PHE A 298 0.04 -5.28 -13.30
N SER A 299 -0.02 -4.11 -12.67
CA SER A 299 -1.14 -3.17 -12.82
C SER A 299 -1.32 -2.64 -14.24
N ASN A 300 -0.23 -2.34 -14.98
CA ASN A 300 -0.35 -1.76 -16.32
C ASN A 300 -0.91 -2.77 -17.33
N GLN A 301 -0.38 -3.98 -17.32
CA GLN A 301 -0.85 -5.07 -18.20
C GLN A 301 -2.31 -5.46 -17.89
N ILE A 302 -2.67 -5.53 -16.60
CA ILE A 302 -4.03 -5.85 -16.18
C ILE A 302 -5.02 -4.76 -16.58
N ASN A 303 -4.66 -3.48 -16.44
CA ASN A 303 -5.57 -2.40 -16.78
C ASN A 303 -5.85 -2.33 -18.28
N GLU A 304 -4.83 -2.51 -19.12
CA GLU A 304 -5.02 -2.61 -20.57
C GLU A 304 -5.91 -3.80 -20.92
N LYS A 305 -5.64 -4.96 -20.31
CA LYS A 305 -6.42 -6.17 -20.55
C LYS A 305 -7.86 -6.07 -20.07
N LYS A 306 -8.10 -5.44 -18.92
CA LYS A 306 -9.43 -5.10 -18.39
C LYS A 306 -10.23 -4.35 -19.43
N LEU A 307 -9.69 -3.25 -19.96
CA LEU A 307 -10.38 -2.41 -20.94
C LEU A 307 -10.65 -3.16 -22.25
N GLU A 308 -9.70 -3.96 -22.72
CA GLU A 308 -9.88 -4.83 -23.89
C GLU A 308 -11.06 -5.79 -23.70
N VAL A 309 -11.17 -6.39 -22.51
CA VAL A 309 -12.26 -7.33 -22.17
C VAL A 309 -13.59 -6.62 -22.00
N GLU A 310 -13.64 -5.46 -21.32
CA GLU A 310 -14.86 -4.66 -21.18
C GLU A 310 -15.45 -4.31 -22.56
N LYS A 311 -14.62 -3.84 -23.50
CA LYS A 311 -15.06 -3.53 -24.88
C LYS A 311 -15.58 -4.76 -25.61
N ARG A 312 -14.95 -5.93 -25.42
CA ARG A 312 -15.39 -7.18 -26.06
C ARG A 312 -16.71 -7.70 -25.48
N LEU A 313 -16.90 -7.57 -24.16
CA LEU A 313 -18.15 -7.92 -23.49
C LEU A 313 -19.29 -7.00 -23.95
N GLN A 314 -19.04 -5.69 -24.03
CA GLN A 314 -20.01 -4.72 -24.56
C GLN A 314 -20.37 -5.02 -26.01
N ARG A 315 -19.38 -5.26 -26.88
CA ARG A 315 -19.63 -5.65 -28.27
C ARG A 315 -20.41 -6.96 -28.37
N SER A 316 -20.13 -7.93 -27.50
CA SER A 316 -20.90 -9.18 -27.42
C SER A 316 -22.37 -8.91 -27.09
N LEU A 317 -22.63 -8.05 -26.10
CA LEU A 317 -23.98 -7.63 -25.70
C LEU A 317 -24.73 -6.92 -26.85
N GLU A 318 -24.08 -5.99 -27.55
CA GLU A 318 -24.65 -5.28 -28.70
C GLU A 318 -25.05 -6.27 -29.80
N GLN A 319 -24.13 -7.16 -30.18
CA GLN A 319 -24.37 -8.12 -31.26
C GLN A 319 -25.44 -9.18 -30.88
N MET A 320 -25.53 -9.55 -29.60
CA MET A 320 -26.63 -10.36 -29.10
C MET A 320 -27.96 -9.61 -29.16
N SER A 321 -27.98 -8.32 -28.83
CA SER A 321 -29.17 -7.47 -28.87
C SER A 321 -29.69 -7.29 -30.30
N GLU A 322 -28.77 -7.18 -31.27
CA GLU A 322 -29.05 -7.14 -32.71
C GLU A 322 -29.41 -8.51 -33.31
N ARG A 323 -29.28 -9.59 -32.52
CA ARG A 323 -29.54 -10.99 -32.92
C ARG A 323 -28.68 -11.45 -34.10
N ASN A 324 -27.43 -10.97 -34.14
CA ASN A 324 -26.46 -11.30 -35.16
C ASN A 324 -25.60 -12.50 -34.72
N ARG A 325 -25.92 -13.71 -35.19
CA ARG A 325 -25.25 -14.95 -34.77
C ARG A 325 -23.75 -14.93 -34.99
N SER A 326 -23.32 -14.52 -36.19
CA SER A 326 -21.91 -14.58 -36.55
C SER A 326 -21.08 -13.63 -35.70
N GLN A 327 -21.53 -12.38 -35.55
CA GLN A 327 -20.77 -11.36 -34.83
C GLN A 327 -20.87 -11.55 -33.31
N SER A 328 -22.01 -12.00 -32.78
CA SER A 328 -22.13 -12.34 -31.35
C SER A 328 -21.20 -13.49 -30.98
N SER A 329 -21.19 -14.59 -31.73
CA SER A 329 -20.27 -15.72 -31.51
C SER A 329 -18.78 -15.32 -31.53
N VAL A 330 -18.39 -14.42 -32.42
CA VAL A 330 -17.00 -13.92 -32.50
C VAL A 330 -16.67 -13.04 -31.29
N ALA A 331 -17.53 -12.06 -31.00
CA ALA A 331 -17.33 -11.15 -29.86
C ALA A 331 -17.33 -11.89 -28.53
N SER A 332 -18.24 -12.86 -28.33
CA SER A 332 -18.27 -13.70 -27.12
C SER A 332 -17.01 -14.53 -26.94
N ARG A 333 -16.44 -15.11 -28.01
CA ARG A 333 -15.16 -15.83 -27.95
C ARG A 333 -13.99 -14.92 -27.60
N GLN A 334 -13.97 -13.72 -28.16
CA GLN A 334 -12.93 -12.73 -27.85
C GLN A 334 -13.00 -12.29 -26.39
N ALA A 335 -14.20 -12.10 -25.85
CA ALA A 335 -14.43 -11.80 -24.44
C ALA A 335 -13.98 -12.96 -23.55
N LEU A 336 -14.37 -14.20 -23.87
CA LEU A 336 -13.95 -15.41 -23.16
C LEU A 336 -12.42 -15.53 -23.08
N GLY A 337 -11.74 -15.35 -24.22
CA GLY A 337 -10.28 -15.39 -24.27
C GLY A 337 -9.64 -14.35 -23.36
N GLY A 338 -10.15 -13.12 -23.35
CA GLY A 338 -9.59 -12.09 -22.49
C GLY A 338 -9.90 -12.27 -20.99
N ILE A 339 -11.06 -12.85 -20.61
CA ILE A 339 -11.32 -13.27 -19.22
C ILE A 339 -10.28 -14.31 -18.78
N ASN A 340 -10.01 -15.30 -19.63
CA ASN A 340 -9.01 -16.35 -19.36
C ASN A 340 -7.58 -15.81 -19.29
N ASP A 341 -7.23 -14.84 -20.14
CA ASP A 341 -5.93 -14.17 -20.08
C ASP A 341 -5.72 -13.48 -18.74
N ILE A 342 -6.73 -12.74 -18.23
CA ILE A 342 -6.66 -12.09 -16.91
C ILE A 342 -6.55 -13.14 -15.80
N ALA A 343 -7.35 -14.21 -15.86
CA ALA A 343 -7.27 -15.30 -14.89
C ALA A 343 -5.86 -15.94 -14.86
N PHE A 344 -5.24 -16.16 -16.02
CA PHE A 344 -3.89 -16.69 -16.13
C PHE A 344 -2.84 -15.74 -15.55
N MET A 345 -2.96 -14.43 -15.81
CA MET A 345 -2.08 -13.42 -15.21
C MET A 345 -2.16 -13.45 -13.68
N ILE A 346 -3.37 -13.54 -13.11
CA ILE A 346 -3.57 -13.61 -11.65
C ILE A 346 -3.00 -14.90 -11.07
N ALA A 347 -3.22 -16.05 -11.72
CA ALA A 347 -2.66 -17.32 -11.28
C ALA A 347 -1.11 -17.28 -11.26
N SER A 348 -0.50 -16.70 -12.30
CA SER A 348 0.96 -16.52 -12.39
C SER A 348 1.50 -15.61 -11.28
N LEU A 349 0.77 -14.54 -10.98
CA LEU A 349 1.12 -13.63 -9.89
C LEU A 349 1.04 -14.33 -8.53
N LEU A 350 -0.04 -15.09 -8.27
CA LEU A 350 -0.20 -15.86 -7.04
C LEU A 350 0.96 -16.86 -6.85
N GLU A 351 1.37 -17.54 -7.92
CA GLU A 351 2.51 -18.45 -7.90
C GLU A 351 3.82 -17.71 -7.57
N GLN A 352 4.05 -16.54 -8.18
CA GLN A 352 5.23 -15.72 -7.89
C GLN A 352 5.26 -15.25 -6.43
N LEU A 353 4.11 -14.80 -5.90
CA LEU A 353 3.98 -14.36 -4.50
C LEU A 353 4.25 -15.52 -3.52
N GLN A 354 3.75 -16.72 -3.82
CA GLN A 354 3.99 -17.91 -3.02
C GLN A 354 5.46 -18.36 -3.05
N ASN A 355 6.10 -18.32 -4.22
CA ASN A 355 7.51 -18.67 -4.37
C ASN A 355 8.45 -17.67 -3.66
N SER A 356 8.08 -16.39 -3.65
CA SER A 356 8.80 -15.34 -2.90
C SER A 356 8.72 -15.62 -1.38
N GLN A 357 7.55 -16.03 -0.89
CA GLN A 357 7.35 -16.37 0.52
C GLN A 357 8.16 -17.59 0.96
N ASN A 358 8.29 -18.60 0.10
CA ASN A 358 9.12 -19.78 0.37
C ASN A 358 10.63 -19.50 0.29
N SER A 359 11.07 -18.52 -0.50
CA SER A 359 12.49 -18.20 -0.69
C SER A 359 13.06 -17.32 0.43
N SER A 360 12.22 -16.48 1.04
CA SER A 360 12.59 -15.67 2.22
C SER A 360 12.48 -16.46 3.54
N GLY A 361 11.88 -17.66 3.50
CA GLY A 361 11.75 -18.59 4.62
C GLY A 361 12.96 -19.51 4.77
N GLY A 362 14.13 -18.95 5.03
CA GLY A 362 15.27 -19.72 5.50
C GLY A 362 15.02 -20.30 6.89
N GLY A 363 14.61 -21.58 6.95
CA GLY A 363 14.74 -22.41 8.15
C GLY A 363 13.45 -22.68 8.93
N ALA A 364 13.16 -23.98 9.07
CA ALA A 364 12.25 -24.61 10.03
C ALA A 364 10.73 -24.42 9.84
N GLY A 365 10.15 -25.37 9.10
CA GLY A 365 8.91 -26.04 9.52
C GLY A 365 7.59 -25.33 9.20
N SER A 366 7.19 -25.33 7.93
CA SER A 366 5.78 -25.12 7.58
C SER A 366 5.31 -26.23 6.62
N MET A 367 4.18 -26.83 6.95
CA MET A 367 3.55 -27.96 6.26
C MET A 367 3.32 -27.66 4.78
N SER A 368 3.56 -28.66 3.93
CA SER A 368 3.33 -28.53 2.49
C SER A 368 1.82 -28.41 2.20
N MET A 369 1.50 -27.60 1.19
CA MET A 369 0.14 -27.42 0.65
C MET A 369 -0.56 -28.75 0.27
N GLN A 370 0.24 -29.81 0.08
CA GLN A 370 -0.24 -31.16 -0.16
C GLN A 370 -1.02 -31.75 1.03
N GLN A 371 -0.70 -31.34 2.27
CA GLN A 371 -1.46 -31.72 3.47
C GLN A 371 -2.77 -30.92 3.64
N MET A 372 -2.89 -29.75 3.01
CA MET A 372 -4.10 -28.92 3.09
C MET A 372 -5.16 -29.37 2.06
N MET A 373 -4.74 -29.88 0.90
CA MET A 373 -5.65 -30.46 -0.10
C MET A 373 -6.20 -31.85 0.27
N GLU A 374 -5.63 -32.54 1.26
CA GLU A 374 -6.15 -33.83 1.75
C GLU A 374 -7.28 -33.68 2.78
N GLN A 375 -7.60 -32.44 3.22
CA GLN A 375 -8.65 -32.15 4.20
C GLN A 375 -9.88 -31.42 3.62
N LEU A 376 -9.90 -31.13 2.32
CA LEU A 376 -11.08 -30.68 1.56
C LEU A 376 -11.53 -31.82 0.63
#